data_AF-A0A0F9WA73-F1
#
_entry.id   AF-A0A0F9WA73-F1
#
_cell.length_a   1.000
_cell.length_b   1.000
_cell.length_c   1.000
_cell.angle_alpha   90.00
_cell.angle_beta   90.00
_cell.angle_gamma   90.00
#
_symmetry.space_group_name_H-M   'P 1'
#
loop_
_entity.id
_entity.type
_entity.pdbx_description
1 polymer ?
#
loop_
_entity_poly.entity_id
_entity_poly.type
_entity_poly.pdbx_seq_one_letter_code
_entity_poly.pdbx_strand_id
1 'polypeptide(L)'
;MDETKDTQDESSEDTKGTSEKETETFTKESQAEAVRKAKSDALAEVGRLKKTSETAVKAVQKAQGRIDQMIKDQEDEELKRAEGDEKQLSAIKERQIRRQAESDLTSMTQERDDEKDKRQQAEDISGQYTKEQNAREIATRLDVDQKKLVKLSKYTDGSKEAIEELASELPKKGDTKSLKVDSSKTIGGKDWERVRDAYIKNPNDVQNTERYNEMRKAQGR
;
A
#
# COMPACT_ATOMS: atom_id res chain seq x y z
N MET A 1 38.07 -3.10 51.59
CA MET A 1 38.71 -4.35 52.06
C MET A 1 37.93 -5.45 51.36
N ASP A 2 38.39 -6.06 50.27
CA ASP A 2 39.71 -6.64 49.97
C ASP A 2 39.68 -6.89 48.44
N GLU A 3 40.36 -6.14 47.58
CA GLU A 3 41.75 -6.28 47.11
C GLU A 3 42.19 -7.64 46.55
N THR A 4 42.85 -7.54 45.38
CA THR A 4 43.64 -8.51 44.61
C THR A 4 42.89 -9.40 43.60
N LYS A 5 43.29 -9.51 42.33
CA LYS A 5 44.66 -9.45 41.78
C LYS A 5 44.65 -9.13 40.28
N ASP A 6 45.47 -8.14 39.92
CA ASP A 6 46.04 -7.93 38.59
C ASP A 6 46.90 -9.11 38.16
N THR A 7 46.77 -9.50 36.89
CA THR A 7 47.89 -9.96 36.05
C THR A 7 47.70 -9.36 34.66
N GLN A 8 48.48 -8.32 34.39
CA GLN A 8 48.76 -7.75 33.09
C GLN A 8 50.01 -8.42 32.50
N ASP A 9 50.23 -8.21 31.20
CA ASP A 9 51.35 -8.61 30.32
C ASP A 9 51.25 -10.00 29.64
N GLU A 10 51.39 -10.15 28.31
CA GLU A 10 52.11 -9.34 27.33
C GLU A 10 51.41 -9.27 25.95
N SER A 11 51.89 -8.29 25.18
CA SER A 11 51.62 -7.88 23.80
C SER A 11 51.49 -8.99 22.73
N SER A 12 50.61 -8.73 21.76
CA SER A 12 50.99 -8.84 20.34
C SER A 12 50.15 -7.86 19.51
N GLU A 13 50.85 -6.92 18.89
CA GLU A 13 50.36 -6.03 17.83
C GLU A 13 49.75 -6.81 16.66
N ASP A 14 48.97 -6.06 15.86
CA ASP A 14 48.56 -6.38 14.50
C ASP A 14 47.53 -7.50 14.31
N THR A 15 46.27 -7.09 14.27
CA THR A 15 45.67 -6.80 12.96
C THR A 15 44.31 -6.15 13.17
N LYS A 16 44.20 -4.91 12.69
CA LYS A 16 42.92 -4.23 12.48
C LYS A 16 42.19 -4.92 11.34
N GLY A 17 41.72 -6.14 11.59
CA GLY A 17 40.74 -6.81 10.75
C GLY A 17 39.44 -6.05 10.91
N THR A 18 39.22 -5.06 10.05
CA THR A 18 37.87 -4.64 9.73
C THR A 18 37.16 -5.91 9.26
N SER A 19 36.43 -6.58 10.16
CA SER A 19 35.49 -7.59 9.73
C SER A 19 34.56 -6.84 8.79
N GLU A 20 34.69 -7.12 7.49
CA GLU A 20 33.68 -6.81 6.51
C GLU A 20 32.40 -7.38 7.11
N LYS A 21 31.58 -6.49 7.70
CA LYS A 21 30.17 -6.79 7.87
C LYS A 21 29.71 -7.02 6.45
N GLU A 22 29.61 -8.29 6.06
CA GLU A 22 28.87 -8.71 4.89
C GLU A 22 27.59 -7.90 4.93
N THR A 23 27.50 -6.91 4.04
CA THR A 23 26.27 -6.16 3.87
C THR A 23 25.24 -7.21 3.53
N GLU A 24 24.34 -7.53 4.45
CA GLU A 24 23.20 -8.40 4.19
C GLU A 24 22.44 -7.79 3.01
N THR A 25 22.79 -8.24 1.80
CA THR A 25 22.12 -7.81 0.60
C THR A 25 20.75 -8.46 0.67
N PHE A 26 19.75 -7.72 1.13
CA PHE A 26 18.35 -8.15 1.08
C PHE A 26 18.05 -8.62 -0.34
N THR A 27 17.96 -9.94 -0.53
CA THR A 27 17.59 -10.49 -1.81
C THR A 27 16.15 -10.09 -2.11
N LYS A 28 15.81 -9.89 -3.39
CA LYS A 28 14.43 -9.57 -3.78
C LYS A 28 13.42 -10.59 -3.21
N GLU A 29 13.87 -11.81 -3.01
CA GLU A 29 13.12 -12.90 -2.41
C GLU A 29 12.91 -12.71 -0.90
N SER A 30 13.93 -12.29 -0.14
CA SER A 30 13.78 -11.97 1.29
C SER A 30 12.85 -10.77 1.53
N GLN A 31 12.89 -9.77 0.64
CA GLN A 31 11.95 -8.64 0.68
C GLN A 31 10.52 -9.09 0.36
N ALA A 32 10.33 -9.95 -0.65
CA ALA A 32 9.02 -10.47 -1.01
C ALA A 32 8.41 -11.32 0.13
N GLU A 33 9.23 -12.14 0.79
CA GLU A 33 8.81 -12.95 1.92
C GLU A 33 8.47 -12.08 3.15
N ALA A 34 9.30 -11.09 3.47
CA ALA A 34 9.02 -10.12 4.53
C ALA A 34 7.71 -9.37 4.28
N VAL A 35 7.46 -8.92 3.05
CA VAL A 35 6.19 -8.27 2.65
C VAL A 35 5.02 -9.24 2.78
N ARG A 36 5.17 -10.51 2.38
CA ARG A 36 4.11 -11.51 2.50
C ARG A 36 3.79 -11.81 3.96
N LYS A 37 4.81 -11.93 4.81
CA LYS A 37 4.67 -12.15 6.25
C LYS A 37 3.99 -10.95 6.91
N ALA A 38 4.44 -9.73 6.64
CA ALA A 38 3.82 -8.51 7.13
C ALA A 38 2.33 -8.41 6.73
N LYS A 39 1.99 -8.75 5.48
CA LYS A 39 0.59 -8.81 5.02
C LYS A 39 -0.22 -9.87 5.77
N SER A 40 0.35 -11.05 5.99
CA SER A 40 -0.32 -12.13 6.72
C SER A 40 -0.56 -11.76 8.18
N ASP A 41 0.44 -11.17 8.83
CA ASP A 41 0.35 -10.73 10.23
C ASP A 41 -0.67 -9.60 10.38
N ALA A 42 -0.66 -8.62 9.47
CA ALA A 42 -1.66 -7.56 9.43
C ALA A 42 -3.09 -8.12 9.24
N LEU A 43 -3.28 -9.10 8.35
CA LEU A 43 -4.58 -9.75 8.17
C LEU A 43 -5.03 -10.53 9.43
N ALA A 44 -4.11 -11.22 10.09
CA ALA A 44 -4.39 -11.92 11.34
C ALA A 44 -4.78 -10.95 12.46
N GLU A 45 -4.10 -9.80 12.55
CA GLU A 45 -4.41 -8.73 13.49
C GLU A 45 -5.78 -8.10 13.22
N VAL A 46 -6.10 -7.81 11.96
CA VAL A 46 -7.44 -7.35 11.55
C VAL A 46 -8.51 -8.37 11.96
N GLY A 47 -8.25 -9.67 11.78
CA GLY A 47 -9.16 -10.73 12.22
C GLY A 47 -9.41 -10.73 13.73
N ARG A 48 -8.35 -10.53 14.53
CA ARG A 48 -8.45 -10.40 15.99
C ARG A 48 -9.22 -9.14 16.38
N LEU A 49 -8.90 -7.98 15.78
CA LEU A 49 -9.56 -6.71 16.03
C LEU A 49 -11.05 -6.76 15.69
N LYS A 50 -11.41 -7.43 14.59
CA LYS A 50 -12.80 -7.66 14.22
C LYS A 50 -13.53 -8.47 15.28
N LYS A 51 -12.94 -9.58 15.75
CA LYS A 51 -13.52 -10.41 16.81
C LYS A 51 -13.69 -9.64 18.11
N THR A 52 -12.69 -8.84 18.52
CA THR A 52 -12.80 -8.00 19.72
C THR A 52 -13.87 -6.93 19.57
N SER A 53 -13.97 -6.31 18.39
CA SER A 53 -15.03 -5.34 18.07
C SER A 53 -16.42 -6.00 18.14
N GLU A 54 -16.61 -7.17 17.54
CA GLU A 54 -17.87 -7.92 17.62
C GLU A 54 -18.26 -8.25 19.06
N THR A 55 -17.30 -8.65 19.90
CA THR A 55 -17.57 -8.90 21.32
C THR A 55 -17.94 -7.63 22.08
N ALA A 56 -17.27 -6.50 21.78
CA ALA A 56 -17.57 -5.22 22.38
C ALA A 56 -18.98 -4.73 21.98
N VAL A 57 -19.33 -4.82 20.70
CA VAL A 57 -20.68 -4.48 20.20
C VAL A 57 -21.74 -5.32 20.89
N LYS A 58 -21.54 -6.64 21.02
CA LYS A 58 -22.49 -7.50 21.75
C LYS A 58 -22.61 -7.13 23.22
N ALA A 59 -21.51 -6.74 23.87
CA ALA A 59 -21.54 -6.30 25.26
C ALA A 59 -22.32 -4.99 25.41
N VAL A 60 -22.10 -4.02 24.51
CA VAL A 60 -22.84 -2.75 24.46
C VAL A 60 -24.32 -2.99 24.23
N GLN A 61 -24.70 -3.83 23.25
CA GLN A 61 -26.11 -4.17 23.00
C GLN A 61 -26.79 -4.80 24.23
N LYS A 62 -26.11 -5.71 24.94
CA LYS A 62 -26.62 -6.28 26.19
C LYS A 62 -26.75 -5.25 27.30
N ALA A 63 -25.80 -4.34 27.44
CA ALA A 63 -25.87 -3.27 28.43
C ALA A 63 -27.02 -2.31 28.11
N GLN A 64 -27.20 -1.96 26.85
CA GLN A 64 -28.27 -1.09 26.38
C GLN A 64 -29.65 -1.72 26.64
N GLY A 65 -29.85 -2.99 26.31
CA GLY A 65 -31.09 -3.69 26.64
C GLY A 65 -31.40 -3.76 28.14
N ARG A 66 -30.38 -3.80 29.01
CA ARG A 66 -30.57 -3.72 30.47
C ARG A 66 -31.00 -2.32 30.89
N ILE A 67 -30.38 -1.28 30.33
CA ILE A 67 -30.74 0.12 30.60
C ILE A 67 -32.17 0.38 30.15
N ASP A 68 -32.56 -0.07 28.96
CA ASP A 68 -33.91 0.09 28.44
C ASP A 68 -34.95 -0.58 29.33
N GLN A 69 -34.65 -1.78 29.85
CA GLN A 69 -35.53 -2.45 30.80
C GLN A 69 -35.63 -1.67 32.13
N MET A 70 -34.50 -1.19 32.67
CA MET A 70 -34.51 -0.39 33.89
C MET A 70 -35.32 0.91 33.74
N ILE A 71 -35.23 1.57 32.58
CA ILE A 71 -36.02 2.78 32.30
C ILE A 71 -37.51 2.45 32.27
N LYS A 72 -37.91 1.36 31.62
CA LYS A 72 -39.31 0.92 31.60
C LYS A 72 -39.84 0.57 32.99
N ASP A 73 -39.06 -0.20 33.76
CA ASP A 73 -39.46 -0.58 35.12
C ASP A 73 -39.63 0.67 36.01
N GLN A 74 -38.73 1.66 35.88
CA GLN A 74 -38.84 2.94 36.59
C GLN A 74 -40.08 3.73 36.16
N GLU A 75 -40.36 3.80 34.87
CA GLU A 75 -41.53 4.50 34.32
C GLU A 75 -42.85 3.88 34.79
N ASP A 76 -42.92 2.55 34.82
CA ASP A 76 -44.09 1.82 35.33
C ASP A 76 -44.28 2.04 36.83
N GLU A 77 -43.20 2.10 37.61
CA GLU A 77 -43.26 2.45 39.02
C GLU A 77 -43.70 3.90 39.27
N GLU A 78 -43.19 4.86 38.48
CA GLU A 78 -43.59 6.26 38.57
C GLU A 78 -45.08 6.45 38.28
N LEU A 79 -45.61 5.77 37.24
CA LEU A 79 -47.03 5.81 36.90
C LEU A 79 -47.91 5.22 38.02
N LYS A 80 -47.50 4.10 38.63
CA LYS A 80 -48.22 3.48 39.76
C LYS A 80 -48.17 4.35 41.02
N ARG A 81 -47.07 5.04 41.29
CA ARG A 81 -46.96 5.93 42.46
C ARG A 81 -47.79 7.20 42.32
N ALA A 82 -47.97 7.70 41.09
CA ALA A 82 -48.81 8.85 40.79
C ALA A 82 -50.30 8.48 40.60
N GLU A 83 -50.66 7.21 40.78
CA GLU A 83 -52.03 6.73 40.64
C GLU A 83 -52.93 7.38 41.69
N GLY A 84 -53.77 8.33 41.26
CA GLY A 84 -54.63 9.14 42.13
C GLY A 84 -54.28 10.63 42.18
N ASP A 85 -53.13 11.07 41.64
CA ASP A 85 -52.78 12.48 41.45
C ASP A 85 -52.73 12.83 39.95
N GLU A 86 -53.82 13.37 39.44
CA GLU A 86 -53.99 13.72 38.02
C GLU A 86 -52.94 14.72 37.52
N LYS A 87 -52.46 15.64 38.37
CA LYS A 87 -51.44 16.63 38.00
C LYS A 87 -50.07 15.96 37.84
N GLN A 88 -49.70 15.08 38.76
CA GLN A 88 -48.45 14.33 38.67
C GLN A 88 -48.46 13.37 37.48
N LEU A 89 -49.59 12.69 37.25
CA LEU A 89 -49.74 11.73 36.18
C LEU A 89 -49.66 12.39 34.80
N SER A 90 -50.21 13.61 34.64
CA SER A 90 -50.03 14.42 33.42
C SER A 90 -48.58 14.82 33.20
N ALA A 91 -47.87 15.26 34.25
CA ALA A 91 -46.47 15.69 34.14
C ALA A 91 -45.53 14.51 33.77
N ILE A 92 -45.78 13.32 34.31
CA ILE A 92 -45.04 12.10 33.97
C ILE A 92 -45.28 11.71 32.50
N LYS A 93 -46.54 11.71 32.06
CA LYS A 93 -46.89 11.43 30.66
C LYS A 93 -46.25 12.40 29.68
N GLU A 94 -46.26 13.70 29.98
CA GLU A 94 -45.61 14.72 29.14
C GLU A 94 -44.10 14.45 29.02
N ARG A 95 -43.43 14.09 30.12
CA ARG A 95 -42.01 13.72 30.11
C ARG A 95 -41.74 12.46 29.30
N GLN A 96 -42.60 11.45 29.37
CA GLN A 96 -42.50 10.23 28.55
C GLN A 96 -42.66 10.55 27.06
N ILE A 97 -43.67 11.34 26.69
CA ILE A 97 -43.90 11.77 25.31
C ILE A 97 -42.69 12.52 24.77
N ARG A 98 -42.11 13.44 25.56
CA ARG A 98 -40.92 14.18 25.16
C ARG A 98 -39.72 13.27 24.94
N ARG A 99 -39.47 12.32 25.85
CA ARG A 99 -38.38 11.33 25.69
C ARG A 99 -38.58 10.46 24.46
N GLN A 100 -39.81 10.02 24.19
CA GLN A 100 -40.12 9.26 22.99
C GLN A 100 -39.85 10.09 21.72
N ALA A 101 -40.30 11.34 21.68
CA ALA A 101 -40.05 12.22 20.55
C ALA A 101 -38.55 12.50 20.32
N GLU A 102 -37.77 12.67 21.40
CA GLU A 102 -36.31 12.82 21.32
C GLU A 102 -35.63 11.53 20.81
N SER A 103 -36.10 10.35 21.25
CA SER A 103 -35.64 9.05 20.75
C SER A 103 -35.96 8.85 19.27
N ASP A 104 -37.19 9.15 18.84
CA ASP A 104 -37.63 9.04 17.45
C ASP A 104 -36.82 9.98 16.55
N LEU A 105 -36.56 11.22 17.01
CA LEU A 105 -35.72 12.18 16.29
C LEU A 105 -34.28 11.68 16.14
N THR A 106 -33.74 11.04 17.18
CA THR A 106 -32.40 10.43 17.12
C THR A 106 -32.36 9.28 16.12
N SER A 107 -33.36 8.39 16.16
CA SER A 107 -33.49 7.26 15.23
C SER A 107 -33.58 7.74 13.77
N MET A 108 -34.45 8.72 13.50
CA MET A 108 -34.59 9.28 12.15
C MET A 108 -33.32 9.99 11.67
N THR A 109 -32.60 10.65 12.57
CA THR A 109 -31.31 11.28 12.23
C THR A 109 -30.29 10.23 11.82
N GLN A 110 -30.22 9.13 12.56
CA GLN A 110 -29.33 8.01 12.25
C GLN A 110 -29.69 7.34 10.92
N GLU A 111 -30.98 7.04 10.69
CA GLU A 111 -31.44 6.46 9.42
C GLU A 111 -31.13 7.35 8.22
N ARG A 112 -31.31 8.67 8.36
CA ARG A 112 -30.95 9.64 7.32
C ARG A 112 -29.46 9.60 7.02
N ASP A 113 -28.63 9.54 8.05
CA ASP A 113 -27.17 9.54 7.88
C ASP A 113 -26.70 8.21 7.24
N ASP A 114 -27.25 7.07 7.66
CA ASP A 114 -27.00 5.77 7.04
C ASP A 114 -27.40 5.75 5.56
N GLU A 115 -28.54 6.35 5.21
CA GLU A 115 -29.01 6.40 3.83
C GLU A 115 -28.16 7.36 2.98
N LYS A 116 -27.69 8.47 3.57
CA LYS A 116 -26.75 9.38 2.91
C LYS A 116 -25.43 8.68 2.61
N ASP A 117 -24.91 7.89 3.54
CA ASP A 117 -23.68 7.13 3.35
C ASP A 117 -23.83 6.05 2.27
N LYS A 118 -24.94 5.31 2.27
CA LYS A 118 -25.26 4.34 1.19
C LYS A 118 -25.36 5.02 -0.17
N ARG A 119 -26.02 6.19 -0.23
CA ARG A 119 -26.15 6.95 -1.47
C ARG A 119 -24.80 7.43 -1.97
N GLN A 120 -23.95 7.96 -1.10
CA GLN A 120 -22.59 8.37 -1.46
C GLN A 120 -21.78 7.18 -1.99
N GLN A 121 -21.85 6.02 -1.32
CA GLN A 121 -21.20 4.80 -1.79
C GLN A 121 -21.72 4.35 -3.17
N ALA A 122 -23.03 4.42 -3.40
CA ALA A 122 -23.62 4.09 -4.69
C ALA A 122 -23.18 5.06 -5.80
N GLU A 123 -23.11 6.35 -5.51
CA GLU A 123 -22.61 7.38 -6.43
C GLU A 123 -21.12 7.16 -6.75
N ASP A 124 -20.29 6.84 -5.76
CA ASP A 124 -18.87 6.53 -5.94
C ASP A 124 -18.66 5.27 -6.79
N ILE A 125 -19.42 4.20 -6.54
CA ILE A 125 -19.37 2.95 -7.32
C ILE A 125 -19.83 3.20 -8.75
N SER A 126 -20.92 3.95 -8.93
CA SER A 126 -21.43 4.30 -10.26
C SER A 126 -20.38 5.12 -11.04
N GLY A 127 -19.78 6.12 -10.40
CA GLY A 127 -18.70 6.91 -10.99
C GLY A 127 -17.50 6.06 -11.40
N GLN A 128 -17.07 5.12 -10.55
CA GLN A 128 -15.99 4.18 -10.89
C GLN A 128 -16.33 3.28 -12.08
N TYR A 129 -17.57 2.77 -12.13
CA TYR A 129 -18.02 1.92 -13.23
C TYR A 129 -18.05 2.69 -14.56
N THR A 130 -18.58 3.92 -14.57
CA THR A 130 -18.59 4.78 -15.75
C THR A 130 -17.18 5.11 -16.22
N LYS A 131 -16.26 5.43 -15.29
CA LYS A 131 -14.84 5.66 -15.60
C LYS A 131 -14.19 4.45 -16.24
N GLU A 132 -14.44 3.26 -15.69
CA GLU A 132 -13.91 2.03 -16.23
C GLU A 132 -14.49 1.75 -17.62
N GLN A 133 -15.80 1.89 -17.80
CA GLN A 133 -16.44 1.69 -19.10
C GLN A 133 -15.86 2.63 -20.17
N ASN A 134 -15.77 3.93 -19.88
CA ASN A 134 -15.17 4.92 -20.77
C ASN A 134 -13.72 4.55 -21.14
N ALA A 135 -12.90 4.16 -20.15
CA ALA A 135 -11.53 3.72 -20.40
C ALA A 135 -11.44 2.46 -21.27
N ARG A 136 -12.37 1.52 -21.14
CA ARG A 136 -12.41 0.33 -21.99
C ARG A 136 -12.81 0.66 -23.43
N GLU A 137 -13.82 1.52 -23.60
CA GLU A 137 -14.25 2.00 -24.93
C GLU A 137 -13.11 2.73 -25.64
N ILE A 138 -12.45 3.67 -24.95
CA ILE A 138 -11.34 4.46 -25.50
C ILE A 138 -10.12 3.59 -25.78
N ALA A 139 -9.78 2.65 -24.89
CA ALA A 139 -8.67 1.72 -25.10
C ALA A 139 -8.84 0.90 -26.39
N THR A 140 -10.07 0.43 -26.62
CA THR A 140 -10.41 -0.35 -27.82
C THR A 140 -10.33 0.52 -29.08
N ARG A 141 -10.80 1.77 -29.01
CA ARG A 141 -10.80 2.71 -30.13
C ARG A 141 -9.39 3.18 -30.53
N LEU A 142 -8.53 3.43 -29.54
CA LEU A 142 -7.16 3.94 -29.77
C LEU A 142 -6.09 2.84 -29.82
N ASP A 143 -6.51 1.59 -29.68
CA ASP A 143 -5.65 0.39 -29.66
C ASP A 143 -4.50 0.51 -28.63
N VAL A 144 -4.84 0.88 -27.40
CA VAL A 144 -3.91 0.97 -26.26
C VAL A 144 -4.19 -0.12 -25.23
N ASP A 145 -3.24 -0.39 -24.33
CA ASP A 145 -3.43 -1.40 -23.29
C ASP A 145 -4.55 -1.01 -22.31
N GLN A 146 -5.69 -1.70 -22.44
CA GLN A 146 -6.88 -1.53 -21.62
C GLN A 146 -6.58 -1.61 -20.11
N LYS A 147 -5.73 -2.55 -19.66
CA LYS A 147 -5.44 -2.71 -18.23
C LYS A 147 -4.67 -1.52 -17.69
N LYS A 148 -3.75 -0.97 -18.50
CA LYS A 148 -2.97 0.20 -18.15
C LYS A 148 -3.83 1.46 -18.14
N LEU A 149 -4.69 1.63 -19.15
CA LEU A 149 -5.58 2.80 -19.25
C LEU A 149 -6.60 2.83 -18.11
N VAL A 150 -7.24 1.70 -17.78
CA VAL A 150 -8.18 1.60 -16.64
C VAL A 150 -7.50 1.90 -15.31
N LYS A 151 -6.22 1.54 -15.14
CA LYS A 151 -5.49 1.87 -13.91
C LYS A 151 -5.19 3.38 -13.82
N LEU A 152 -4.87 4.01 -14.94
CA LEU A 152 -4.54 5.44 -14.99
C LEU A 152 -5.78 6.34 -14.93
N SER A 153 -6.91 5.90 -15.49
CA SER A 153 -8.18 6.65 -15.43
C SER A 153 -8.75 6.79 -14.01
N LYS A 154 -8.22 6.06 -13.03
CA LYS A 154 -8.54 6.28 -11.61
C LYS A 154 -8.09 7.64 -11.09
N TYR A 155 -7.07 8.23 -11.72
CA TYR A 155 -6.49 9.52 -11.33
C TYR A 155 -7.07 10.69 -12.13
N THR A 156 -8.01 10.43 -13.03
CA THR A 156 -8.69 11.47 -13.81
C THR A 156 -10.09 11.75 -13.26
N ASP A 157 -10.65 12.88 -13.69
CA ASP A 157 -12.04 13.26 -13.40
C ASP A 157 -13.05 12.24 -13.95
N GLY A 158 -12.65 11.44 -14.94
CA GLY A 158 -13.48 10.41 -15.57
C GLY A 158 -14.19 10.83 -16.84
N SER A 159 -13.98 12.09 -17.27
CA SER A 159 -14.48 12.60 -18.53
C SER A 159 -13.89 11.81 -19.69
N LYS A 160 -14.62 11.72 -20.81
CA LYS A 160 -14.13 10.98 -21.97
C LYS A 160 -12.90 11.68 -22.53
N GLU A 161 -12.92 13.00 -22.54
CA GLU A 161 -11.86 13.89 -23.00
C GLU A 161 -10.55 13.65 -22.25
N ALA A 162 -10.57 13.65 -20.91
CA ALA A 162 -9.36 13.42 -20.12
C ALA A 162 -8.81 11.99 -20.28
N ILE A 163 -9.69 10.99 -20.42
CA ILE A 163 -9.27 9.61 -20.65
C ILE A 163 -8.69 9.45 -22.08
N GLU A 164 -9.24 10.17 -23.06
CA GLU A 164 -8.72 10.19 -24.44
C GLU A 164 -7.36 10.86 -24.53
N GLU A 165 -7.17 11.99 -23.85
CA GLU A 165 -5.87 12.67 -23.75
C GLU A 165 -4.83 11.73 -23.14
N LEU A 166 -5.16 11.10 -22.01
CA LEU A 166 -4.26 10.15 -21.35
C LEU A 166 -3.99 8.90 -22.22
N ALA A 167 -4.97 8.43 -22.97
CA ALA A 167 -4.79 7.33 -23.91
C ALA A 167 -3.91 7.70 -25.10
N SER A 168 -3.93 8.95 -25.56
CA SER A 168 -3.12 9.43 -26.69
C SER A 168 -1.61 9.43 -26.38
N GLU A 169 -1.24 9.57 -25.11
CA GLU A 169 0.15 9.51 -24.64
C GLU A 169 0.67 8.07 -24.47
N LEU A 170 -0.22 7.07 -24.45
CA LEU A 170 0.16 5.69 -24.24
C LEU A 170 0.66 5.03 -25.53
N PRO A 171 1.66 4.13 -25.43
CA PRO A 171 2.08 3.34 -26.58
C PRO A 171 0.92 2.45 -27.05
N LYS A 172 0.78 2.33 -28.38
CA LYS A 172 -0.17 1.41 -28.99
C LYS A 172 0.14 -0.02 -28.61
N LYS A 173 -0.88 -0.87 -28.62
CA LYS A 173 -0.78 -2.28 -28.28
C LYS A 173 0.16 -2.98 -29.27
N GLY A 174 1.27 -3.50 -28.75
CA GLY A 174 2.30 -4.14 -29.58
C GLY A 174 3.43 -3.23 -30.03
N ASP A 175 3.32 -1.90 -29.83
CA ASP A 175 4.40 -0.94 -30.04
C ASP A 175 5.39 -1.00 -28.88
N THR A 176 6.10 -2.13 -28.78
CA THR A 176 7.35 -2.16 -28.04
C THR A 176 8.39 -1.49 -28.93
N LYS A 177 8.52 -0.17 -28.82
CA LYS A 177 9.75 0.51 -29.29
C LYS A 177 10.90 -0.21 -28.61
N SER A 178 11.54 -1.11 -29.35
CA SER A 178 12.79 -1.74 -28.97
C SER A 178 13.74 -0.59 -28.65
N LEU A 179 13.95 -0.35 -27.35
CA LEU A 179 15.03 0.51 -26.91
C LEU A 179 16.28 -0.16 -27.47
N LYS A 180 16.91 0.49 -28.46
CA LYS A 180 18.26 0.10 -28.86
C LYS A 180 19.08 0.21 -27.58
N VAL A 181 19.37 -0.94 -26.99
CA VAL A 181 20.40 -1.03 -25.95
C VAL A 181 21.61 -0.45 -26.63
N ASP A 182 22.08 0.70 -26.15
CA ASP A 182 23.36 1.24 -26.58
C ASP A 182 24.32 0.11 -26.29
N SER A 183 24.74 -0.59 -27.34
CA SER A 183 25.72 -1.64 -27.20
C SER A 183 26.94 -0.89 -26.74
N SER A 184 27.15 -0.86 -25.43
CA SER A 184 28.38 -0.46 -24.78
C SER A 184 29.45 -1.43 -25.26
N LYS A 185 29.82 -1.26 -26.53
CA LYS A 185 30.94 -1.86 -27.21
C LYS A 185 32.09 -1.03 -26.69
N THR A 186 32.44 -1.31 -25.44
CA THR A 186 33.59 -0.72 -24.78
C THR A 186 34.80 -1.16 -25.59
N ILE A 187 35.24 -0.29 -26.50
CA ILE A 187 36.52 -0.36 -27.19
C ILE A 187 37.57 -0.22 -26.07
N GLY A 188 37.92 -1.29 -25.37
CA GLY A 188 38.86 -1.14 -24.25
C GLY A 188 39.15 -2.35 -23.38
N GLY A 189 38.37 -3.42 -23.43
CA GLY A 189 38.60 -4.59 -22.56
C GLY A 189 39.26 -5.77 -23.26
N LYS A 190 38.45 -6.53 -24.01
CA LYS A 190 38.80 -7.88 -24.43
C LYS A 190 39.58 -7.97 -25.75
N ASP A 191 39.39 -7.01 -26.66
CA ASP A 191 40.08 -7.02 -27.95
C ASP A 191 41.54 -6.55 -27.86
N TRP A 192 41.85 -5.66 -26.90
CA TRP A 192 43.24 -5.22 -26.66
C TRP A 192 44.13 -6.35 -26.14
N GLU A 193 43.64 -7.10 -25.15
CA GLU A 193 44.38 -8.24 -24.60
C GLU A 193 44.63 -9.30 -25.69
N ARG A 194 43.62 -9.59 -26.52
CA ARG A 194 43.78 -10.54 -27.63
C ARG A 194 44.81 -10.08 -28.67
N VAL A 195 44.81 -8.79 -29.05
CA VAL A 195 45.78 -8.24 -30.01
C VAL A 195 47.20 -8.18 -29.42
N ARG A 196 47.33 -7.79 -28.14
CA ARG A 196 48.61 -7.78 -27.42
C ARG A 196 49.17 -9.19 -27.29
N ASP A 197 48.36 -10.16 -26.88
CA ASP A 197 48.81 -11.53 -26.66
C ASP A 197 49.16 -12.24 -27.99
N ALA A 198 48.49 -11.89 -29.09
CA ALA A 198 48.84 -12.37 -30.43
C ALA A 198 50.20 -11.82 -30.90
N TYR A 199 50.47 -10.53 -30.64
CA TYR A 199 51.78 -9.91 -30.92
C TYR A 199 52.91 -10.52 -30.07
N ILE A 200 52.68 -10.74 -28.77
CA ILE A 200 53.66 -11.39 -27.89
C ILE A 200 53.99 -12.82 -28.35
N LYS A 201 52.98 -13.58 -28.77
CA LYS A 201 53.18 -14.97 -29.21
C LYS A 201 53.94 -15.07 -30.53
N ASN A 202 53.66 -14.19 -31.50
CA ASN A 202 54.28 -14.19 -32.82
C ASN A 202 54.64 -12.76 -33.27
N PRO A 203 55.77 -12.20 -32.82
CA PRO A 203 56.16 -10.81 -33.09
C PRO A 203 56.63 -10.57 -34.53
N ASN A 204 56.95 -11.63 -35.28
CA ASN A 204 57.40 -11.53 -36.67
C ASN A 204 56.25 -11.64 -37.68
N ASP A 205 55.01 -11.82 -37.21
CA ASP A 205 53.82 -11.82 -38.06
C ASP A 205 53.43 -10.37 -38.37
N VAL A 206 53.48 -10.02 -39.66
CA VAL A 206 53.19 -8.68 -40.17
C VAL A 206 51.78 -8.24 -39.78
N GLN A 207 50.79 -9.14 -39.83
CA GLN A 207 49.39 -8.81 -39.54
C GLN A 207 49.15 -8.48 -38.07
N ASN A 208 49.82 -9.18 -37.15
CA ASN A 208 49.70 -8.91 -35.72
C ASN A 208 50.41 -7.60 -35.35
N THR A 209 51.54 -7.32 -36.00
CA THR A 209 52.31 -6.09 -35.81
C THR A 209 51.54 -4.87 -36.29
N GLU A 210 50.91 -4.94 -37.47
CA GLU A 210 50.06 -3.87 -38.01
C GLU A 210 48.87 -3.59 -37.08
N ARG A 211 48.14 -4.63 -36.67
CA ARG A 211 46.99 -4.49 -35.76
C ARG A 211 47.39 -3.91 -34.40
N TYR A 212 48.53 -4.33 -33.85
CA TYR A 212 49.05 -3.80 -32.59
C TYR A 212 49.42 -2.32 -32.72
N ASN A 213 50.09 -1.93 -33.81
CA ASN A 213 50.48 -0.55 -34.06
C ASN A 213 49.29 0.37 -34.35
N GLU A 214 48.28 -0.09 -35.10
CA GLU A 214 47.04 0.64 -35.33
C GLU A 214 46.28 0.89 -34.02
N MET A 215 46.18 -0.14 -33.18
CA MET A 215 45.53 -0.03 -31.86
C MET A 215 46.31 0.88 -30.91
N ARG A 216 47.65 0.85 -30.95
CA ARG A 216 48.50 1.77 -30.16
C ARG A 216 48.34 3.23 -30.60
N LYS A 217 48.28 3.49 -31.91
CA LYS A 217 47.98 4.81 -32.47
C LYS A 217 46.59 5.31 -32.06
N ALA A 218 45.58 4.43 -32.07
CA ALA A 218 44.23 4.77 -31.63
C ALA A 218 44.15 5.14 -30.13
N GLN A 219 45.09 4.66 -29.30
CA GLN A 219 45.23 5.06 -27.90
C GLN A 219 46.10 6.30 -27.68
N GLY A 220 46.59 6.95 -28.75
CA GLY A 220 47.41 8.15 -28.67
C GLY A 220 48.83 7.92 -28.15
N ARG A 221 49.41 6.72 -28.38
CA ARG A 221 50.76 6.32 -27.93
C ARG A 221 51.67 5.85 -29.05
#